data_AF-A0A0H2SBQ1-F1
#
_entry.id   AF-A0A0H2SBQ1-F1
#
_cell.length_a   1.000
_cell.length_b   1.000
_cell.length_c   1.000
_cell.angle_alpha   90.00
_cell.angle_beta   90.00
_cell.angle_gamma   90.00
#
_symmetry.space_group_name_H-M   'P 1'
#
loop_
_entity.id
_entity.type
_entity.pdbx_description
1 polymer ?
#
loop_
_entity_poly.entity_id
_entity_poly.type
_entity_poly.pdbx_seq_one_letter_code
_entity_poly.pdbx_strand_id
1 'polypeptide(L)'
;MSGEASGLTTSGSSSKADDDVHDVHDLLTATGATSGSSNSSWLDELQLEGDHDASTVYTYTSSWSTNYTMSNLVGPGRLLGKLYSRAGSSLERGIGKLAYRAGLGSQAKAESLLQGTSKITSLMMSDDADEHERACELLLPYASDAGVQKMVFEEIVYQFCAYPIRLRDAFEKVFLKRKQRADIVVFSWKRSGAEYTPVWIHHYKLVSRCLSTTRSPFMIAATRFGHDEHNTMSFSKFEEMLSACSGINHA
;
A
#
# COMPACT_ATOMS: atom_id res chain seq x y z
N MET A 1 -56.38 -15.11 -17.78
CA MET A 1 -55.98 -14.77 -19.16
C MET A 1 -54.55 -15.24 -19.34
N SER A 2 -54.42 -16.47 -19.83
CA SER A 2 -53.14 -17.13 -20.10
C SER A 2 -52.62 -16.66 -21.45
N GLY A 3 -51.36 -16.26 -21.51
CA GLY A 3 -50.66 -15.93 -22.74
C GLY A 3 -49.29 -16.59 -22.72
N GLU A 4 -49.25 -17.82 -23.25
CA GLU A 4 -48.02 -18.49 -23.69
C GLU A 4 -47.47 -17.78 -24.93
N ALA A 5 -46.16 -17.49 -24.95
CA ALA A 5 -45.44 -17.12 -26.15
C ALA A 5 -44.13 -17.92 -26.19
N SER A 6 -44.17 -18.98 -26.98
CA SER A 6 -43.05 -19.84 -27.34
C SER A 6 -42.27 -19.25 -28.53
N GLY A 7 -40.95 -19.45 -28.51
CA GLY A 7 -40.11 -19.46 -29.71
C GLY A 7 -39.05 -18.36 -29.75
N LEU A 8 -37.77 -18.75 -29.80
CA LEU A 8 -37.06 -18.92 -31.08
C LEU A 8 -35.66 -19.48 -30.84
N THR A 9 -35.29 -20.43 -31.68
CA THR A 9 -34.02 -21.15 -31.77
C THR A 9 -32.92 -20.33 -32.45
N THR A 10 -31.67 -20.45 -32.01
CA THR A 10 -30.49 -20.29 -32.90
C THR A 10 -29.38 -21.26 -32.49
N SER A 11 -29.22 -22.30 -33.30
CA SER A 11 -28.06 -23.16 -33.43
C SER A 11 -26.94 -22.44 -34.20
N GLY A 12 -25.69 -22.51 -33.72
CA GLY A 12 -24.53 -21.89 -34.36
C GLY A 12 -23.23 -22.66 -34.14
N SER A 13 -23.00 -23.63 -35.03
CA SER A 13 -21.76 -24.05 -35.70
C SER A 13 -20.38 -23.82 -35.06
N SER A 14 -19.73 -24.93 -34.70
CA SER A 14 -18.47 -25.45 -35.26
C SER A 14 -17.46 -24.47 -35.93
N SER A 15 -16.27 -24.36 -35.33
CA SER A 15 -15.02 -24.30 -36.10
C SER A 15 -13.86 -24.88 -35.29
N LYS A 16 -13.38 -26.02 -35.78
CA LYS A 16 -12.18 -26.75 -35.41
C LYS A 16 -11.02 -26.15 -36.22
N ALA A 17 -9.93 -25.80 -35.56
CA ALA A 17 -8.64 -25.56 -36.21
C ALA A 17 -7.56 -26.12 -35.28
N ASP A 18 -7.12 -27.32 -35.65
CA ASP A 18 -5.79 -27.84 -35.36
C ASP A 18 -4.76 -26.88 -35.97
N ASP A 19 -3.64 -26.60 -35.28
CA ASP A 19 -2.34 -26.38 -35.93
C ASP A 19 -1.20 -26.36 -34.89
N ASP A 20 -0.34 -27.38 -35.05
CA ASP A 20 1.12 -27.38 -35.00
C ASP A 20 1.90 -26.83 -33.79
N VAL A 21 2.35 -27.80 -32.99
CA VAL A 21 3.76 -28.19 -32.82
C VAL A 21 4.82 -27.15 -33.25
N HIS A 22 5.47 -26.54 -32.24
CA HIS A 22 6.90 -26.29 -32.33
C HIS A 22 7.60 -26.72 -31.03
N ASP A 23 8.28 -27.85 -31.18
CA ASP A 23 9.31 -28.40 -30.31
C ASP A 23 10.64 -27.72 -30.68
N VAL A 24 11.21 -26.90 -29.77
CA VAL A 24 12.55 -26.32 -29.94
C VAL A 24 13.20 -26.07 -28.57
N HIS A 25 14.09 -27.00 -28.21
CA HIS A 25 15.34 -26.83 -27.46
C HIS A 25 15.36 -26.64 -25.93
N ASP A 26 15.80 -27.73 -25.28
CA ASP A 26 16.84 -27.72 -24.24
C ASP A 26 17.99 -26.74 -24.53
N LEU A 27 18.32 -25.87 -23.57
CA LEU A 27 19.71 -25.54 -23.24
C LEU A 27 19.85 -24.89 -21.84
N LEU A 28 20.42 -25.66 -20.92
CA LEU A 28 21.36 -25.30 -19.85
C LEU A 28 21.64 -23.79 -19.66
N THR A 29 21.49 -23.28 -18.43
CA THR A 29 22.64 -23.06 -17.53
C THR A 29 22.19 -22.61 -16.15
N ALA A 30 22.66 -23.36 -15.14
CA ALA A 30 22.74 -22.90 -13.77
C ALA A 30 23.66 -21.68 -13.67
N THR A 31 23.18 -20.61 -13.03
CA THR A 31 24.05 -19.60 -12.43
C THR A 31 23.53 -19.31 -11.03
N GLY A 32 24.22 -19.90 -10.05
CA GLY A 32 24.13 -19.48 -8.67
C GLY A 32 24.71 -18.08 -8.53
N ALA A 33 23.89 -17.14 -8.09
CA ALA A 33 24.33 -15.83 -7.63
C ALA A 33 24.28 -15.85 -6.10
N THR A 34 25.43 -16.11 -5.49
CA THR A 34 25.71 -15.80 -4.09
C THR A 34 25.62 -14.28 -3.91
N SER A 35 24.62 -13.82 -3.18
CA SER A 35 24.49 -12.44 -2.73
C SER A 35 25.58 -12.16 -1.69
N GLY A 36 26.71 -11.67 -2.17
CA GLY A 36 27.76 -11.08 -1.35
C GLY A 36 27.22 -9.87 -0.59
N SER A 37 27.08 -10.04 0.72
CA SER A 37 26.87 -8.97 1.69
C SER A 37 28.09 -8.04 1.65
N SER A 38 27.99 -6.96 0.88
CA SER A 38 29.01 -5.92 0.77
C SER A 38 28.56 -4.65 1.48
N ASN A 39 29.33 -4.35 2.53
CA ASN A 39 29.72 -3.01 2.96
C ASN A 39 28.65 -2.07 3.51
N SER A 40 28.63 -2.00 4.84
CA SER A 40 28.46 -0.73 5.55
C SER A 40 29.45 -0.65 6.73
N SER A 41 30.76 -0.71 6.46
CA SER A 41 31.81 -0.43 7.45
C SER A 41 32.39 0.98 7.31
N TRP A 42 31.76 1.87 6.54
CA TRP A 42 32.30 3.17 6.15
C TRP A 42 32.10 4.29 7.19
N LEU A 43 31.57 3.98 8.38
CA LEU A 43 31.31 4.98 9.43
C LEU A 43 32.16 4.80 10.69
N ASP A 44 33.09 3.85 10.71
CA ASP A 44 33.93 3.57 11.89
C ASP A 44 35.32 4.24 11.85
N GLU A 45 35.56 5.10 10.85
CA GLU A 45 36.85 5.76 10.63
C GLU A 45 36.76 7.28 10.72
N LEU A 46 36.17 7.77 11.82
CA LEU A 46 36.30 9.17 12.27
C LEU A 46 36.56 9.28 13.78
N GLN A 47 37.07 8.22 14.41
CA GLN A 47 37.41 8.19 15.85
C GLN A 47 38.90 7.95 16.11
N LEU A 48 39.77 8.46 15.24
CA LEU A 48 41.19 8.57 15.57
C LEU A 48 41.64 10.03 15.51
N GLU A 49 42.34 10.40 16.58
CA GLU A 49 43.46 11.33 16.60
C GLU A 49 43.13 12.82 16.77
N GLY A 50 43.23 13.26 18.02
CA GLY A 50 43.19 14.67 18.38
C GLY A 50 43.76 14.95 19.76
N ASP A 51 44.77 14.20 20.19
CA ASP A 51 45.51 14.45 21.42
C ASP A 51 46.84 15.13 21.06
N HIS A 52 46.80 16.44 20.82
CA HIS A 52 48.00 17.28 20.80
C HIS A 52 47.77 18.60 21.53
N ASP A 53 48.34 18.59 22.72
CA ASP A 53 48.69 19.68 23.61
C ASP A 53 49.60 20.70 22.88
N ALA A 54 49.10 21.91 22.58
CA ALA A 54 49.92 23.06 22.20
C ALA A 54 49.13 24.38 22.26
N SER A 55 49.03 24.94 23.47
CA SER A 55 49.22 26.37 23.76
C SER A 55 49.39 27.30 22.53
N THR A 56 48.29 27.87 22.05
CA THR A 56 48.31 29.17 21.37
C THR A 56 47.13 30.00 21.86
N VAL A 57 47.40 30.77 22.91
CA VAL A 57 46.56 31.86 23.40
C VAL A 57 46.55 32.94 22.31
N TYR A 58 45.61 32.86 21.38
CA TYR A 58 45.33 33.92 20.43
C TYR A 58 44.28 34.86 21.04
N THR A 59 44.76 35.82 21.84
CA THR A 59 43.92 36.90 22.37
C THR A 59 43.59 37.87 21.24
N TYR A 60 42.61 37.52 20.41
CA TYR A 60 42.03 38.45 19.46
C TYR A 60 41.20 39.47 20.24
N THR A 61 41.84 40.58 20.59
CA THR A 61 41.15 41.79 21.04
C THR A 61 40.41 42.38 19.84
N SER A 62 39.21 41.87 19.60
CA SER A 62 38.26 42.46 18.68
C SER A 62 37.99 43.88 19.17
N SER A 63 38.70 44.84 18.60
CA SER A 63 38.36 46.26 18.68
C SER A 63 36.93 46.40 18.20
N TRP A 64 36.06 46.55 19.19
CA TRP A 64 34.66 46.91 19.08
C TRP A 64 34.55 48.17 18.21
N SER A 65 34.31 47.96 16.92
CA SER A 65 33.90 48.99 15.98
C SER A 65 32.42 49.25 16.19
N THR A 66 32.12 50.03 17.22
CA THR A 66 30.85 50.73 17.37
C THR A 66 30.56 51.56 16.12
N ASN A 67 29.37 51.36 15.55
CA ASN A 67 28.73 52.10 14.44
C ASN A 67 28.72 51.43 13.06
N TYR A 68 28.00 50.31 12.92
CA TYR A 68 27.29 50.08 11.64
C TYR A 68 25.99 49.27 11.79
N THR A 69 25.20 49.61 12.80
CA THR A 69 23.78 49.20 12.90
C THR A 69 22.87 50.37 12.53
N MET A 70 23.01 50.91 11.31
CA MET A 70 21.82 51.47 10.64
C MET A 70 20.93 50.28 10.26
N SER A 71 20.03 49.94 11.17
CA SER A 71 19.18 48.74 11.22
C SER A 71 18.15 48.59 10.08
N ASN A 72 18.26 49.38 9.01
CA ASN A 72 17.35 49.28 7.86
C ASN A 72 18.01 49.55 6.49
N LEU A 73 19.33 49.67 6.41
CA LEU A 73 20.03 49.67 5.12
C LEU A 73 20.20 48.22 4.65
N VAL A 74 20.04 48.00 3.34
CA VAL A 74 20.18 46.69 2.70
C VAL A 74 21.64 46.24 2.79
N GLY A 75 22.04 45.69 3.94
CA GLY A 75 23.38 45.18 4.15
C GLY A 75 23.64 43.95 3.29
N PRO A 76 24.88 43.74 2.82
CA PRO A 76 25.24 42.62 1.95
C PRO A 76 24.85 41.25 2.54
N GLY A 77 24.91 41.09 3.86
CA GLY A 77 24.44 39.87 4.55
C GLY A 77 22.96 39.57 4.34
N ARG A 78 22.11 40.59 4.20
CA ARG A 78 20.66 40.41 3.94
C ARG A 78 20.38 39.96 2.51
N LEU A 79 21.24 40.34 1.56
CA LEU A 79 21.16 39.90 0.17
C LEU A 79 21.59 38.43 0.05
N LEU A 80 22.70 38.06 0.70
CA LEU A 80 23.19 36.68 0.79
C LEU A 80 22.16 35.75 1.44
N GLY A 81 21.57 36.16 2.57
CA GLY A 81 20.52 35.38 3.23
C GLY A 81 19.33 35.10 2.29
N LYS A 82 18.85 36.12 1.56
CA LYS A 82 17.77 35.94 0.57
C LYS A 82 18.17 35.03 -0.59
N LEU A 83 19.41 35.11 -1.06
CA LEU A 83 19.93 34.25 -2.12
C LEU A 83 19.92 32.78 -1.67
N TYR A 84 20.46 32.49 -0.48
CA TYR A 84 20.49 31.13 0.06
C TYR A 84 19.09 30.59 0.33
N SER A 85 18.17 31.39 0.91
CA SER A 85 16.78 30.96 1.09
C SER A 85 16.12 30.63 -0.26
N ARG A 86 16.35 31.44 -1.30
CA ARG A 86 15.79 31.18 -2.63
C ARG A 86 16.40 29.94 -3.27
N ALA A 87 17.71 29.73 -3.11
CA ALA A 87 18.40 28.54 -3.61
C ALA A 87 17.91 27.27 -2.90
N GLY A 88 17.78 27.31 -1.57
CA GLY A 88 17.23 26.21 -0.76
C GLY A 88 15.81 25.85 -1.17
N SER A 89 14.91 26.84 -1.27
CA SER A 89 13.53 26.58 -1.73
C SER A 89 13.46 26.04 -3.16
N SER A 90 14.41 26.41 -4.03
CA SER A 90 14.47 25.84 -5.39
C SER A 90 14.97 24.40 -5.38
N LEU A 91 15.95 24.09 -4.53
CA LEU A 91 16.48 22.73 -4.36
C LEU A 91 15.43 21.80 -3.77
N GLU A 92 14.73 22.20 -2.71
CA GLU A 92 13.64 21.42 -2.09
C GLU A 92 12.54 21.10 -3.10
N ARG A 93 12.14 22.08 -3.92
CA ARG A 93 11.17 21.85 -5.00
C ARG A 93 11.71 20.92 -6.08
N GLY A 94 13.00 21.01 -6.39
CA GLY A 94 13.68 20.13 -7.33
C GLY A 94 13.69 18.68 -6.85
N ILE A 95 14.16 18.45 -5.62
CA ILE A 95 14.21 17.14 -4.96
C ILE A 95 12.80 16.58 -4.81
N GLY A 96 11.82 17.38 -4.38
CA GLY A 96 10.43 16.95 -4.26
C GLY A 96 9.82 16.48 -5.59
N LYS A 97 10.11 17.18 -6.70
CA LYS A 97 9.69 16.74 -8.05
C LYS A 97 10.40 15.45 -8.48
N LEU A 98 11.67 15.30 -8.13
CA LEU A 98 12.46 14.10 -8.44
C LEU A 98 11.94 12.88 -7.65
N ALA A 99 11.72 13.03 -6.34
CA ALA A 99 11.14 12.00 -5.49
C ALA A 99 9.71 11.62 -5.93
N TYR A 100 8.90 12.60 -6.34
CA TYR A 100 7.58 12.33 -6.90
C TYR A 100 7.66 11.54 -8.20
N ARG A 101 8.55 11.92 -9.13
CA ARG A 101 8.78 11.21 -10.40
C ARG A 101 9.37 9.81 -10.19
N ALA A 102 10.18 9.63 -9.16
CA ALA A 102 10.74 8.34 -8.77
C ALA A 102 9.75 7.44 -8.02
N GLY A 103 8.51 7.89 -7.76
CA GLY A 103 7.51 7.12 -7.02
C GLY A 103 7.78 6.99 -5.52
N LEU A 104 8.89 7.54 -5.00
CA LEU A 104 9.24 7.49 -3.59
C LEU A 104 8.21 8.21 -2.70
N GLY A 105 7.53 9.22 -3.26
CA GLY A 105 6.47 9.95 -2.58
C GLY A 105 5.21 9.13 -2.32
N SER A 106 4.83 8.21 -3.21
CA SER A 106 3.64 7.37 -3.00
C SER A 106 3.91 6.33 -1.91
N GLN A 107 5.11 5.75 -1.90
CA GLN A 107 5.55 4.83 -0.85
C GLN A 107 5.63 5.50 0.52
N ALA A 108 6.33 6.62 0.66
CA ALA A 108 6.42 7.33 1.94
C ALA A 108 5.04 7.80 2.45
N LYS A 109 4.15 8.21 1.53
CA LYS A 109 2.79 8.59 1.89
C LYS A 109 1.94 7.38 2.31
N ALA A 110 2.02 6.27 1.57
CA ALA A 110 1.35 5.02 1.92
C ALA A 110 1.84 4.51 3.26
N GLU A 111 3.16 4.50 3.48
CA GLU A 111 3.77 4.13 4.74
C GLU A 111 3.30 5.06 5.86
N SER A 112 3.32 6.39 5.70
CA SER A 112 2.77 7.28 6.75
C SER A 112 1.29 7.03 7.07
N LEU A 113 0.52 6.57 6.08
CA LEU A 113 -0.91 6.27 6.21
C LEU A 113 -1.14 4.90 6.85
N LEU A 114 -0.29 3.92 6.56
CA LEU A 114 -0.39 2.51 6.97
C LEU A 114 0.40 2.21 8.25
N GLN A 115 1.59 2.77 8.43
CA GLN A 115 2.43 2.71 9.63
C GLN A 115 1.74 3.43 10.80
N GLY A 116 0.94 4.45 10.49
CA GLY A 116 -0.09 4.96 11.38
C GLY A 116 -1.36 4.11 11.34
N THR A 117 -1.28 2.77 11.44
CA THR A 117 -2.44 1.83 11.46
C THR A 117 -3.56 2.33 12.36
N SER A 118 -3.22 3.10 13.39
CA SER A 118 -4.15 3.88 14.22
C SER A 118 -5.20 4.67 13.43
N LYS A 119 -4.89 5.27 12.27
CA LYS A 119 -5.84 6.12 11.55
C LYS A 119 -6.88 5.31 10.78
N ILE A 120 -6.48 4.31 10.00
CA ILE A 120 -7.43 3.42 9.31
C ILE A 120 -8.22 2.64 10.36
N THR A 121 -7.55 2.08 11.37
CA THR A 121 -8.21 1.36 12.46
C THR A 121 -9.17 2.26 13.23
N SER A 122 -8.80 3.51 13.52
CA SER A 122 -9.69 4.48 14.18
C SER A 122 -10.91 4.79 13.33
N LEU A 123 -10.76 4.94 12.01
CA LEU A 123 -11.89 5.12 11.11
C LEU A 123 -12.79 3.87 11.10
N MET A 124 -12.22 2.65 11.05
CA MET A 124 -12.98 1.39 11.08
C MET A 124 -13.65 1.10 12.44
N MET A 125 -13.07 1.58 13.53
CA MET A 125 -13.63 1.46 14.88
C MET A 125 -14.75 2.46 15.15
N SER A 126 -14.89 3.48 14.32
CA SER A 126 -16.01 4.41 14.40
C SER A 126 -17.35 3.70 14.27
N ASP A 127 -18.38 4.28 14.86
CA ASP A 127 -19.77 3.84 14.65
C ASP A 127 -20.38 4.46 13.38
N ASP A 128 -19.70 5.43 12.77
CA ASP A 128 -20.13 6.07 11.54
C ASP A 128 -19.73 5.25 10.30
N ALA A 129 -20.73 4.84 9.52
CA ALA A 129 -20.53 4.11 8.29
C ALA A 129 -19.79 4.95 7.22
N ASP A 130 -19.94 6.27 7.24
CA ASP A 130 -19.26 7.16 6.29
C ASP A 130 -17.74 7.19 6.57
N GLU A 131 -17.32 6.99 7.82
CA GLU A 131 -15.91 6.87 8.16
C GLU A 131 -15.29 5.55 7.69
N HIS A 132 -16.07 4.46 7.68
CA HIS A 132 -15.65 3.18 7.09
C HIS A 132 -15.44 3.33 5.58
N GLU A 133 -16.39 3.98 4.89
CA GLU A 133 -16.26 4.29 3.46
C GLU A 133 -15.02 5.15 3.18
N ARG A 134 -14.78 6.17 4.00
CA ARG A 134 -13.59 7.03 3.89
C ARG A 134 -12.30 6.23 4.04
N ALA A 135 -12.26 5.28 4.96
CA ALA A 135 -11.09 4.42 5.13
C ALA A 135 -10.85 3.52 3.90
N CYS A 136 -11.91 2.93 3.33
CA CYS A 136 -11.84 2.19 2.06
C CYS A 136 -11.38 3.09 0.89
N GLU A 137 -11.90 4.32 0.79
CA GLU A 137 -11.48 5.30 -0.22
C GLU A 137 -10.00 5.67 -0.11
N LEU A 138 -9.44 5.69 1.11
CA LEU A 138 -8.01 5.91 1.34
C LEU A 138 -7.15 4.72 0.92
N LEU A 139 -7.61 3.49 1.10
CA LEU A 139 -6.86 2.26 0.76
C LEU A 139 -6.80 2.01 -0.75
N LEU A 140 -7.90 2.24 -1.48
CA LEU A 140 -8.05 1.86 -2.89
C LEU A 140 -6.96 2.40 -3.84
N PRO A 141 -6.55 3.69 -3.78
CA PRO A 141 -5.51 4.20 -4.68
C PRO A 141 -4.17 3.48 -4.53
N TYR A 142 -3.83 3.06 -3.31
CA TYR A 142 -2.56 2.38 -3.02
C TYR A 142 -2.61 0.88 -3.37
N ALA A 143 -3.80 0.27 -3.38
CA ALA A 143 -3.98 -1.12 -3.83
C ALA A 143 -3.64 -1.32 -5.32
N SER A 144 -3.58 -0.25 -6.13
CA SER A 144 -3.15 -0.31 -7.53
C SER A 144 -1.65 0.01 -7.74
N ASP A 145 -0.96 0.49 -6.70
CA ASP A 145 0.45 0.87 -6.77
C ASP A 145 1.35 -0.32 -6.39
N ALA A 146 2.10 -0.84 -7.36
CA ALA A 146 2.94 -2.02 -7.22
C ALA A 146 3.95 -1.92 -6.06
N GLY A 147 4.45 -0.72 -5.74
CA GLY A 147 5.43 -0.52 -4.68
C GLY A 147 4.87 -0.71 -3.26
N VAL A 148 3.56 -0.53 -3.09
CA VAL A 148 2.88 -0.53 -1.77
C VAL A 148 1.74 -1.53 -1.66
N GLN A 149 1.41 -2.19 -2.77
CA GLN A 149 0.32 -3.16 -2.90
C GLN A 149 0.28 -4.19 -1.78
N LYS A 150 1.42 -4.83 -1.48
CA LYS A 150 1.51 -5.86 -0.44
C LYS A 150 1.09 -5.32 0.93
N MET A 151 1.58 -4.13 1.29
CA MET A 151 1.29 -3.50 2.58
C MET A 151 -0.20 -3.16 2.70
N VAL A 152 -0.80 -2.67 1.62
CA VAL A 152 -2.24 -2.37 1.56
C VAL A 152 -3.07 -3.65 1.63
N PHE A 153 -2.62 -4.74 1.01
CA PHE A 153 -3.32 -6.02 1.07
C PHE A 153 -3.30 -6.61 2.48
N GLU A 154 -2.16 -6.55 3.17
CA GLU A 154 -2.04 -6.93 4.57
C GLU A 154 -3.02 -6.14 5.44
N GLU A 155 -3.09 -4.82 5.25
CA GLU A 155 -4.01 -3.96 5.99
C GLU A 155 -5.48 -4.29 5.69
N ILE A 156 -5.86 -4.49 4.42
CA ILE A 156 -7.24 -4.88 4.07
C ILE A 156 -7.61 -6.21 4.72
N VAL A 157 -6.73 -7.21 4.67
CA VAL A 157 -6.96 -8.52 5.31
C VAL A 157 -7.08 -8.38 6.82
N TYR A 158 -6.18 -7.61 7.45
CA TYR A 158 -6.22 -7.36 8.88
C TYR A 158 -7.55 -6.72 9.31
N GLN A 159 -7.95 -5.64 8.64
CA GLN A 159 -9.22 -4.95 8.92
C GLN A 159 -10.42 -5.86 8.63
N PHE A 160 -10.34 -6.74 7.63
CA PHE A 160 -11.40 -7.69 7.32
C PHE A 160 -11.56 -8.73 8.43
N CYS A 161 -10.45 -9.25 8.96
CA CYS A 161 -10.49 -10.19 10.08
C CYS A 161 -11.07 -9.54 11.34
N ALA A 162 -10.79 -8.27 11.58
CA ALA A 162 -11.32 -7.54 12.73
C ALA A 162 -12.80 -7.13 12.54
N TYR A 163 -13.20 -6.69 11.34
CA TYR A 163 -14.51 -6.09 11.06
C TYR A 163 -15.09 -6.55 9.72
N PRO A 164 -15.37 -7.85 9.52
CA PRO A 164 -15.66 -8.41 8.19
C PRO A 164 -16.91 -7.82 7.52
N ILE A 165 -17.97 -7.59 8.30
CA ILE A 165 -19.24 -7.04 7.80
C ILE A 165 -19.07 -5.57 7.43
N ARG A 166 -18.57 -4.76 8.38
CA ARG A 166 -18.39 -3.31 8.22
C ARG A 166 -17.50 -2.99 7.03
N LEU A 167 -16.34 -3.66 6.95
CA LEU A 167 -15.38 -3.43 5.88
C LEU A 167 -15.97 -3.78 4.51
N ARG A 168 -16.68 -4.90 4.41
CA ARG A 168 -17.28 -5.36 3.16
C ARG A 168 -18.37 -4.42 2.68
N ASP A 169 -19.29 -4.04 3.56
CA ASP A 169 -20.37 -3.12 3.23
C ASP A 169 -19.79 -1.76 2.80
N ALA A 170 -18.74 -1.28 3.47
CA ALA A 170 -18.04 -0.04 3.09
C ALA A 170 -17.41 -0.14 1.70
N PHE A 171 -16.67 -1.21 1.39
CA PHE A 171 -16.11 -1.40 0.04
C PHE A 171 -17.21 -1.53 -1.02
N GLU A 172 -18.28 -2.26 -0.75
CA GLU A 172 -19.41 -2.42 -1.68
C GLU A 172 -20.03 -1.06 -2.02
N LYS A 173 -20.29 -0.22 -1.02
CA LYS A 173 -20.79 1.15 -1.23
C LYS A 173 -19.80 2.01 -2.03
N VAL A 174 -18.50 1.95 -1.71
CA VAL A 174 -17.47 2.71 -2.45
C VAL A 174 -17.39 2.25 -3.91
N PHE A 175 -17.46 0.95 -4.19
CA PHE A 175 -17.49 0.43 -5.56
C PHE A 175 -18.77 0.83 -6.30
N LEU A 176 -19.92 0.78 -5.63
CA LEU A 176 -21.20 1.22 -6.18
C LEU A 176 -21.19 2.72 -6.53
N LYS A 177 -20.67 3.56 -5.64
CA LYS A 177 -20.49 5.01 -5.85
C LYS A 177 -19.59 5.31 -7.06
N ARG A 178 -18.56 4.49 -7.27
CA ARG A 178 -17.66 4.57 -8.44
C ARG A 178 -18.23 3.91 -9.69
N LYS A 179 -19.41 3.27 -9.62
CA LYS A 179 -20.02 2.48 -10.70
C LYS A 179 -19.09 1.37 -11.21
N GLN A 180 -18.35 0.75 -10.30
CA GLN A 180 -17.39 -0.32 -10.61
C GLN A 180 -17.81 -1.62 -9.90
N ARG A 181 -17.47 -2.76 -10.48
CA ARG A 181 -17.63 -4.06 -9.82
C ARG A 181 -16.35 -4.41 -9.06
N ALA A 182 -16.49 -4.86 -7.81
CA ALA A 182 -15.36 -5.22 -6.95
C ALA A 182 -14.40 -6.20 -7.64
N ASP A 183 -14.93 -7.25 -8.25
CA ASP A 183 -14.12 -8.29 -8.92
C ASP A 183 -13.25 -7.70 -10.06
N ILE A 184 -13.78 -6.72 -10.81
CA ILE A 184 -13.05 -6.05 -11.90
C ILE A 184 -11.94 -5.17 -11.33
N VAL A 185 -12.24 -4.43 -10.25
CA VAL A 185 -11.25 -3.55 -9.60
C VAL A 185 -10.12 -4.37 -9.01
N VAL A 186 -10.43 -5.44 -8.26
CA VAL A 186 -9.41 -6.30 -7.67
C VAL A 186 -8.58 -6.99 -8.75
N PHE A 187 -9.22 -7.51 -9.81
CA PHE A 187 -8.51 -8.12 -10.93
C PHE A 187 -7.52 -7.14 -11.59
N SER A 188 -7.88 -5.86 -11.69
CA SER A 188 -7.02 -4.82 -12.26
C SER A 188 -5.75 -4.53 -11.46
N TRP A 189 -5.66 -4.96 -10.20
CA TRP A 189 -4.44 -4.80 -9.38
C TRP A 189 -3.32 -5.73 -9.83
N LYS A 190 -3.66 -6.84 -10.49
CA LYS A 190 -2.69 -7.75 -11.09
C LYS A 190 -2.38 -7.31 -12.53
N ARG A 191 -1.12 -6.97 -12.80
CA ARG A 191 -0.60 -6.58 -14.12
C ARG A 191 -0.25 -7.81 -14.93
N SER A 192 -0.69 -7.85 -16.18
CA SER A 192 -0.28 -8.89 -17.13
C SER A 192 1.22 -8.82 -17.40
N GLY A 193 1.92 -9.97 -17.36
CA GLY A 193 3.36 -10.05 -17.63
C GLY A 193 4.27 -9.65 -16.47
N ALA A 194 3.72 -9.24 -15.32
CA ALA A 194 4.51 -9.04 -14.11
C ALA A 194 4.68 -10.37 -13.36
N GLU A 195 5.91 -10.68 -12.95
CA GLU A 195 6.20 -11.78 -12.05
C GLU A 195 5.92 -11.37 -10.61
N TYR A 196 5.13 -12.18 -9.91
CA TYR A 196 4.73 -11.93 -8.53
C TYR A 196 5.33 -12.98 -7.61
N THR A 197 5.80 -12.54 -6.44
CA THR A 197 6.27 -13.47 -5.42
C THR A 197 5.11 -14.33 -4.90
N PRO A 198 5.35 -15.58 -4.46
CA PRO A 198 4.30 -16.41 -3.87
C PRO A 198 3.57 -15.75 -2.71
N VAL A 199 4.31 -14.96 -1.90
CA VAL A 199 3.75 -14.18 -0.77
C VAL A 199 2.78 -13.12 -1.27
N TRP A 200 3.12 -12.38 -2.34
CA TRP A 200 2.21 -11.41 -2.93
C TRP A 200 0.94 -12.08 -3.47
N ILE A 201 1.09 -13.20 -4.19
CA ILE A 201 -0.04 -13.96 -4.76
C ILE A 201 -0.99 -14.43 -3.65
N HIS A 202 -0.45 -14.87 -2.51
CA HIS A 202 -1.23 -15.27 -1.36
C HIS A 202 -2.10 -14.12 -0.83
N HIS A 203 -1.51 -12.94 -0.57
CA HIS A 203 -2.24 -11.77 -0.09
C HIS A 203 -3.27 -11.27 -1.10
N TYR A 204 -2.92 -11.26 -2.39
CA TYR A 204 -3.86 -10.94 -3.46
C TYR A 204 -5.09 -11.87 -3.44
N LYS A 205 -4.90 -13.18 -3.29
CA LYS A 205 -6.00 -14.15 -3.19
C LYS A 205 -6.86 -13.90 -1.95
N LEU A 206 -6.24 -13.59 -0.80
CA LEU A 206 -6.97 -13.26 0.43
C LEU A 206 -7.84 -12.02 0.23
N VAL A 207 -7.27 -10.92 -0.26
CA VAL A 207 -8.04 -9.69 -0.49
C VAL A 207 -9.13 -9.90 -1.53
N SER A 208 -8.86 -10.63 -2.62
CA SER A 208 -9.86 -10.97 -3.63
C SER A 208 -11.07 -11.69 -3.02
N ARG A 209 -10.84 -12.58 -2.06
CA ARG A 209 -11.91 -13.27 -1.34
C ARG A 209 -12.65 -12.33 -0.37
N CYS A 210 -11.91 -11.49 0.36
CA CYS A 210 -12.48 -10.50 1.29
C CYS A 210 -13.44 -9.54 0.58
N LEU A 211 -13.05 -9.09 -0.61
CA LEU A 211 -13.78 -8.10 -1.39
C LEU A 211 -14.74 -8.70 -2.43
N SER A 212 -14.88 -10.03 -2.46
CA SER A 212 -15.76 -10.67 -3.44
C SER A 212 -17.23 -10.32 -3.18
N THR A 213 -17.93 -10.00 -4.27
CA THR A 213 -19.39 -9.76 -4.23
C THR A 213 -20.14 -11.04 -3.82
N THR A 214 -19.60 -12.21 -4.16
CA THR A 214 -20.19 -13.50 -3.81
C THR A 214 -20.01 -13.76 -2.31
N ARG A 215 -21.12 -13.81 -1.56
CA ARG A 215 -21.09 -14.18 -0.14
C ARG A 215 -20.66 -15.64 -0.04
N SER A 216 -19.46 -15.89 0.48
CA SER A 216 -19.07 -17.26 0.82
C SER A 216 -19.93 -17.77 1.99
N PRO A 217 -20.12 -19.10 2.11
CA PRO A 217 -20.77 -19.68 3.29
C PRO A 217 -20.13 -19.21 4.61
N PHE A 218 -18.80 -19.04 4.61
CA PHE A 218 -18.06 -18.48 5.73
C PHE A 218 -18.54 -17.06 6.07
N MET A 219 -18.73 -16.20 5.07
CA MET A 219 -19.22 -14.84 5.30
C MET A 219 -20.65 -14.82 5.82
N ILE A 220 -21.50 -15.73 5.35
CA ILE A 220 -22.86 -15.88 5.88
C ILE A 220 -22.81 -16.29 7.35
N ALA A 221 -21.95 -17.24 7.72
CA ALA A 221 -21.73 -17.61 9.12
C ALA A 221 -21.17 -16.44 9.94
N ALA A 222 -20.17 -15.72 9.41
CA ALA A 222 -19.54 -14.57 10.05
C ALA A 222 -20.55 -13.45 10.38
N THR A 223 -21.56 -13.23 9.53
CA THR A 223 -22.61 -12.22 9.81
C THR A 223 -23.45 -12.51 11.05
N ARG A 224 -23.49 -13.77 11.50
CA ARG A 224 -24.23 -14.17 12.72
C ARG A 224 -23.48 -13.87 14.01
N PHE A 225 -22.21 -13.46 13.92
CA PHE A 225 -21.35 -13.08 15.05
C PHE A 225 -21.30 -11.57 15.26
N GLY A 226 -22.41 -10.87 15.00
CA GLY A 226 -22.50 -9.42 15.16
C GLY A 226 -22.02 -8.91 16.53
N HIS A 227 -21.73 -7.61 16.56
CA HIS A 227 -21.04 -6.87 17.64
C HIS A 227 -21.56 -7.11 19.07
N ASP A 228 -22.82 -7.49 19.24
CA ASP A 228 -23.44 -7.61 20.56
C ASP A 228 -23.11 -8.90 21.32
N GLU A 229 -22.48 -9.89 20.67
CA GLU A 229 -22.28 -11.23 21.25
C GLU A 229 -20.83 -11.56 21.64
N HIS A 230 -19.93 -10.58 21.79
CA HIS A 230 -18.55 -10.85 22.20
C HIS A 230 -18.44 -11.65 23.51
N ASN A 231 -19.46 -11.61 24.37
CA ASN A 231 -19.47 -12.28 25.67
C ASN A 231 -20.11 -13.68 25.67
N THR A 232 -20.74 -14.14 24.58
CA THR A 232 -21.46 -15.43 24.54
C THR A 232 -21.24 -16.21 23.25
N MET A 233 -20.00 -16.24 22.76
CA MET A 233 -19.65 -17.08 21.62
C MET A 233 -19.70 -18.56 22.04
N SER A 234 -20.74 -19.29 21.65
CA SER A 234 -20.79 -20.73 21.86
C SER A 234 -19.87 -21.45 20.88
N PHE A 235 -19.23 -22.52 21.34
CA PHE A 235 -18.30 -23.32 20.53
C PHE A 235 -18.93 -23.81 19.21
N SER A 236 -20.23 -24.12 19.21
CA SER A 236 -20.96 -24.55 18.01
C SER A 236 -20.97 -23.48 16.90
N LYS A 237 -21.07 -22.19 17.23
CA LYS A 237 -21.00 -21.13 16.22
C LYS A 237 -19.59 -21.10 15.60
N PHE A 238 -18.55 -21.20 16.43
CA PHE A 238 -17.17 -21.25 15.97
C PHE A 238 -16.89 -22.46 15.05
N GLU A 239 -17.43 -23.65 15.38
CA GLU A 239 -17.35 -24.83 14.52
C GLU A 239 -18.07 -24.65 13.17
N GLU A 240 -19.22 -23.98 13.14
CA GLU A 240 -19.93 -23.64 11.89
C GLU A 240 -19.03 -22.78 10.99
N MET A 241 -18.34 -21.80 11.58
CA MET A 241 -17.41 -20.94 10.87
C MET A 241 -16.20 -21.70 10.31
N LEU A 242 -15.59 -22.59 11.10
CA LEU A 242 -14.47 -23.42 10.63
C LEU A 242 -14.91 -24.42 9.56
N SER A 243 -16.08 -25.01 9.71
CA SER A 243 -16.64 -25.94 8.72
C SER A 243 -16.88 -25.25 7.38
N ALA A 244 -17.31 -23.99 7.41
CA ALA A 244 -17.46 -23.17 6.21
C ALA A 244 -16.13 -22.82 5.52
N CYS A 245 -14.99 -22.90 6.21
CA CYS A 245 -13.65 -22.76 5.63
C CYS A 245 -13.13 -24.04 4.95
N SER A 246 -13.60 -25.22 5.33
CA SER A 246 -13.08 -26.51 4.83
C SER A 246 -13.23 -26.68 3.30
N GLY A 247 -14.24 -26.06 2.70
CA GLY A 247 -14.47 -26.10 1.25
C GLY A 247 -13.48 -25.29 0.40
N ILE A 248 -12.58 -24.53 1.02
CA ILE A 248 -11.71 -23.57 0.33
C ILE A 248 -10.47 -24.22 -0.30
N ASN A 249 -10.09 -25.43 0.13
CA ASN A 249 -8.87 -26.10 -0.35
C ASN A 249 -9.00 -26.79 -1.73
N HIS A 250 -10.20 -26.77 -2.33
CA HIS A 250 -10.49 -27.48 -3.58
C HIS A 250 -10.69 -26.56 -4.81
N ALA A 251 -10.36 -25.27 -4.72
CA ALA A 251 -10.53 -24.28 -5.81
C ALA A 251 -9.28 -23.41 -5.99
#